data_AF-A0A166LVX9-F1
#
_entry.id   AF-A0A166LVX9-F1
#
_cell.length_a   1.000
_cell.length_b   1.000
_cell.length_c   1.000
_cell.angle_alpha   90.00
_cell.angle_beta   90.00
_cell.angle_gamma   90.00
#
_symmetry.space_group_name_H-M   'P 1'
#
loop_
_entity.id
_entity.type
_entity.pdbx_description
1 polymer ?
#
loop_
_entity_poly.entity_id
_entity_poly.type
_entity_poly.pdbx_seq_one_letter_code
_entity_poly.pdbx_strand_id
1 'polypeptide(L)'
;MASAPGSSSAHPTPPLSPDPELPVHRVLLVLDAQVGLLSPPPRGIPSSQTLRTNLTRILASARAAPHRPRIIHVRNSGDHGEDDYPSTPGWQLIFKPELEHDEHVLDKKKNNAFAGTKLGELVPAEALLVVVGAQSDYCVRATCAAALARGNEVIVIRGAHGTFDRLEVLAGGAVTSAKDVAKEIDAILAEMGVHLFEMDDVDDLFVD
;
A
#
# COMPACT_ATOMS: atom_id res chain seq x y z
N MET A 1 -0.99 28.54 65.24
CA MET A 1 -2.05 27.95 64.40
C MET A 1 -2.46 29.01 63.40
N ALA A 2 -1.77 29.18 62.28
CA ALA A 2 -1.80 28.36 61.06
C ALA A 2 -3.20 28.33 60.41
N SER A 3 -3.41 29.19 59.39
CA SER A 3 -3.83 28.81 58.03
C SER A 3 -4.35 30.05 57.26
N ALA A 4 -3.66 30.35 56.16
CA ALA A 4 -4.02 31.39 55.18
C ALA A 4 -5.07 30.85 54.17
N PRO A 5 -5.85 31.72 53.50
CA PRO A 5 -6.74 31.31 52.42
C PRO A 5 -5.95 31.15 51.11
N GLY A 6 -6.06 29.98 50.47
CA GLY A 6 -5.51 29.72 49.15
C GLY A 6 -6.33 30.41 48.06
N SER A 7 -5.70 31.26 47.26
CA SER A 7 -6.27 31.82 46.04
C SER A 7 -6.27 30.76 44.93
N SER A 8 -7.44 30.42 44.40
CA SER A 8 -7.56 29.62 43.18
C SER A 8 -7.35 30.53 41.97
N SER A 9 -6.17 30.47 41.35
CA SER A 9 -5.91 31.08 40.05
C SER A 9 -6.25 30.06 38.96
N ALA A 10 -7.46 30.15 38.41
CA ALA A 10 -7.79 29.47 37.16
C ALA A 10 -7.02 30.15 36.02
N HIS A 11 -6.01 29.46 35.47
CA HIS A 11 -5.40 29.86 34.20
C HIS A 11 -6.33 29.46 33.05
N PRO A 12 -6.67 30.37 32.12
CA PRO A 12 -7.33 29.98 30.89
C PRO A 12 -6.32 29.28 29.97
N THR A 13 -6.64 28.06 29.55
CA THR A 13 -5.92 27.38 28.47
C THR A 13 -6.10 28.19 27.18
N PRO A 14 -5.03 28.62 26.49
CA PRO A 14 -5.20 29.27 25.20
C PRO A 14 -5.76 28.26 24.19
N PRO A 15 -6.57 28.69 23.20
CA PRO A 15 -7.03 27.81 22.15
C PRO A 15 -5.82 27.33 21.34
N LEU A 16 -5.75 26.02 21.08
CA LEU A 16 -4.83 25.47 20.09
C LEU A 16 -5.13 26.16 18.76
N SER A 17 -4.20 27.00 18.31
CA SER A 17 -4.16 27.39 16.91
C SER A 17 -3.84 26.13 16.10
N PRO A 18 -4.46 25.89 14.93
CA PRO A 18 -4.01 24.81 14.06
C PRO A 18 -2.55 25.07 13.69
N ASP A 19 -1.68 24.09 13.94
CA ASP A 19 -0.29 24.12 13.46
C ASP A 19 -0.32 24.29 11.92
N PRO A 20 0.58 25.11 11.34
CA PRO A 20 0.71 25.19 9.89
C PRO A 20 1.01 23.78 9.37
N GLU A 21 0.14 23.32 8.45
CA GLU A 21 0.13 21.99 7.85
C GLU A 21 1.54 21.39 7.72
N LEU A 22 1.86 20.42 8.58
CA LEU A 22 3.00 19.54 8.34
C LEU A 22 2.77 18.93 6.95
N PRO A 23 3.78 18.95 6.06
CA PRO A 23 3.62 18.40 4.72
C PRO A 23 3.10 16.98 4.81
N VAL A 24 1.99 16.69 4.10
CA VAL A 24 1.36 15.37 4.10
C VAL A 24 2.43 14.34 3.76
N HIS A 25 2.75 13.45 4.70
CA HIS A 25 3.76 12.42 4.49
C HIS A 25 3.22 11.39 3.49
N ARG A 26 3.55 11.57 2.21
CA ARG A 26 3.18 10.63 1.15
C ARG A 26 4.06 9.38 1.23
N VAL A 27 3.42 8.22 1.21
CA VAL A 27 4.07 6.90 1.17
C VAL A 27 3.60 6.15 -0.06
N LEU A 28 4.53 5.75 -0.94
CA LEU A 28 4.25 4.77 -2.00
C LEU A 28 4.55 3.37 -1.46
N LEU A 29 3.50 2.56 -1.33
CA LEU A 29 3.57 1.18 -0.87
C LEU A 29 3.44 0.22 -2.05
N VAL A 30 4.54 -0.43 -2.40
CA VAL A 30 4.61 -1.43 -3.49
C VAL A 30 4.50 -2.83 -2.90
N LEU A 31 3.33 -3.44 -3.05
CA LEU A 31 3.01 -4.75 -2.47
C LEU A 31 3.29 -5.89 -3.46
N ASP A 32 4.10 -6.85 -3.02
CA ASP A 32 4.37 -8.14 -3.66
C ASP A 32 4.68 -8.05 -5.17
N ALA A 33 5.41 -6.99 -5.57
CA ALA A 33 5.95 -6.86 -6.92
C ALA A 33 7.15 -7.80 -7.14
N GLN A 34 6.89 -9.09 -7.00
CA GLN A 34 7.87 -10.16 -7.01
C GLN A 34 7.95 -10.85 -8.37
N VAL A 35 9.11 -11.42 -8.69
CA VAL A 35 9.41 -12.07 -9.97
C VAL A 35 8.42 -13.19 -10.28
N GLY A 36 8.05 -14.00 -9.29
CA GLY A 36 7.08 -15.09 -9.44
C GLY A 36 5.71 -14.57 -9.85
N LEU A 37 5.14 -13.72 -9.02
CA LEU A 37 3.79 -13.20 -9.19
C LEU A 37 3.63 -12.36 -10.46
N LEU A 38 4.68 -11.62 -10.87
CA LEU A 38 4.70 -10.79 -12.06
C LEU A 38 5.43 -11.42 -13.27
N SER A 39 5.63 -12.75 -13.25
CA SER A 39 6.11 -13.47 -14.43
C SER A 39 5.02 -13.59 -15.51
N PRO A 40 5.36 -13.93 -16.76
CA PRO A 40 4.36 -14.18 -17.79
C PRO A 40 3.35 -15.28 -17.40
N PRO A 41 2.08 -15.16 -17.79
CA PRO A 41 1.09 -16.22 -17.59
C PRO A 41 1.52 -17.53 -18.30
N PRO A 42 1.13 -18.70 -17.78
CA PRO A 42 0.21 -18.89 -16.66
C PRO A 42 0.90 -18.88 -15.27
N ARG A 43 2.22 -18.66 -15.20
CA ARG A 43 2.96 -18.68 -13.93
C ARG A 43 2.62 -17.48 -13.05
N GLY A 44 2.66 -16.28 -13.61
CA GLY A 44 2.24 -15.05 -12.94
C GLY A 44 0.81 -14.66 -13.28
N ILE A 45 0.34 -13.58 -12.67
CA ILE A 45 -1.03 -13.07 -12.89
C ILE A 45 -1.29 -12.75 -14.37
N PRO A 46 -2.54 -12.89 -14.88
CA PRO A 46 -2.88 -12.59 -16.27
C PRO A 46 -2.44 -11.20 -16.75
N SER A 47 -2.50 -10.19 -15.88
CA SER A 47 -2.15 -8.79 -16.18
C SER A 47 -0.68 -8.45 -15.93
N SER A 48 0.21 -9.44 -15.71
CA SER A 48 1.57 -9.18 -15.20
C SER A 48 2.38 -8.20 -16.07
N GLN A 49 2.29 -8.30 -17.40
CA GLN A 49 2.99 -7.38 -18.29
C GLN A 49 2.48 -5.93 -18.14
N THR A 50 1.17 -5.72 -18.16
CA THR A 50 0.56 -4.40 -17.99
C THR A 50 0.88 -3.83 -16.62
N LEU A 51 0.76 -4.64 -15.56
CA LEU A 51 1.05 -4.21 -14.20
C LEU A 51 2.53 -3.80 -14.06
N ARG A 52 3.47 -4.54 -14.66
CA ARG A 52 4.90 -4.17 -14.67
C ARG A 52 5.14 -2.83 -15.35
N THR A 53 4.48 -2.55 -16.48
CA THR A 53 4.58 -1.26 -17.16
C THR A 53 4.07 -0.13 -16.27
N ASN A 54 2.90 -0.31 -15.65
CA ASN A 54 2.30 0.70 -14.79
C ASN A 54 3.12 0.96 -13.53
N LEU A 55 3.60 -0.09 -12.86
CA LEU A 55 4.46 0.05 -11.69
C LEU A 55 5.80 0.72 -12.04
N THR A 56 6.37 0.45 -13.22
CA THR A 56 7.55 1.17 -13.71
C THR A 56 7.29 2.67 -13.81
N ARG A 57 6.16 3.08 -14.41
CA ARG A 57 5.78 4.50 -14.55
C ARG A 57 5.57 5.16 -13.18
N ILE A 58 4.85 4.50 -12.28
CA ILE A 58 4.56 5.02 -10.94
C ILE A 58 5.84 5.19 -10.13
N LEU A 59 6.71 4.18 -10.13
CA LEU A 59 8.01 4.28 -9.47
C LEU A 59 8.88 5.39 -10.06
N ALA A 60 8.92 5.53 -11.40
CA ALA A 60 9.67 6.60 -12.04
C ALA A 60 9.14 7.98 -11.65
N SER A 61 7.81 8.18 -11.66
CA SER A 61 7.17 9.43 -11.24
C SER A 61 7.49 9.76 -9.78
N ALA A 62 7.26 8.81 -8.86
CA ALA A 62 7.56 8.97 -7.45
C ALA A 62 9.04 9.29 -7.18
N ARG A 63 9.97 8.66 -7.91
CA ARG A 63 11.41 8.88 -7.74
C ARG A 63 11.88 10.23 -8.28
N ALA A 64 11.21 10.76 -9.30
CA ALA A 64 11.53 12.04 -9.93
C ALA A 64 10.83 13.24 -9.27
N ALA A 65 9.90 12.99 -8.36
CA ALA A 65 9.14 14.01 -7.63
C ALA A 65 10.05 14.99 -6.86
N PRO A 66 9.74 16.30 -6.87
CA PRO A 66 10.46 17.29 -6.05
C PRO A 66 10.42 16.96 -4.55
N HIS A 67 9.24 16.55 -4.06
CA HIS A 67 9.04 16.03 -2.72
C HIS A 67 8.84 14.51 -2.79
N ARG A 68 9.95 13.79 -3.00
CA ARG A 68 9.93 12.33 -3.14
C ARG A 68 9.17 11.67 -1.97
N PRO A 69 8.10 10.89 -2.24
CA PRO A 69 7.41 10.15 -1.20
C PRO A 69 8.34 9.07 -0.62
N ARG A 70 8.05 8.63 0.60
CA ARG A 70 8.71 7.44 1.16
C ARG A 70 8.27 6.22 0.36
N ILE A 71 9.21 5.51 -0.26
CA ILE A 71 8.91 4.31 -1.06
C ILE A 71 9.23 3.07 -0.24
N ILE A 72 8.22 2.21 -0.06
CA ILE A 72 8.33 0.97 0.72
C ILE A 72 7.92 -0.19 -0.18
N HIS A 73 8.85 -1.10 -0.43
CA HIS A 73 8.60 -2.36 -1.11
C HIS A 73 8.29 -3.42 -0.05
N VAL A 74 7.17 -4.11 -0.20
CA VAL A 74 6.82 -5.24 0.67
C VAL A 74 6.81 -6.51 -0.16
N ARG A 75 7.52 -7.53 0.30
CA ARG A 75 7.50 -8.87 -0.30
C ARG A 75 6.71 -9.84 0.55
N ASN A 76 5.88 -10.66 -0.08
CA ASN A 76 5.32 -11.82 0.56
C ASN A 76 6.39 -12.90 0.72
N SER A 77 6.46 -13.51 1.90
CA SER A 77 7.28 -14.68 2.21
C SER A 77 6.36 -15.87 2.41
N GLY A 78 6.22 -16.67 1.34
CA GLY A 78 5.49 -17.91 1.33
C GLY A 78 6.13 -19.01 2.17
N ASP A 79 5.41 -20.11 2.32
CA ASP A 79 5.84 -21.29 3.02
C ASP A 79 6.72 -22.20 2.15
N HIS A 80 7.41 -23.16 2.77
CA HIS A 80 8.36 -24.02 2.07
C HIS A 80 7.68 -24.80 0.93
N GLY A 81 8.22 -24.64 -0.29
CA GLY A 81 7.68 -25.26 -1.51
C GLY A 81 6.87 -24.30 -2.37
N GLU A 82 6.53 -23.12 -1.86
CA GLU A 82 5.90 -22.06 -2.65
C GLU A 82 6.93 -21.30 -3.48
N ASP A 83 6.50 -20.73 -4.62
CA ASP A 83 7.39 -20.02 -5.54
C ASP A 83 7.96 -18.73 -4.93
N ASP A 84 7.26 -18.15 -3.95
CA ASP A 84 7.66 -16.99 -3.15
C ASP A 84 8.19 -17.38 -1.75
N TYR A 85 8.70 -18.60 -1.57
CA TYR A 85 9.48 -18.94 -0.38
C TYR A 85 10.78 -18.09 -0.33
N PRO A 86 11.24 -17.60 0.85
CA PRO A 86 12.43 -16.78 0.95
C PRO A 86 13.67 -17.37 0.25
N SER A 87 14.39 -16.49 -0.45
CA SER A 87 15.59 -16.81 -1.26
C SER A 87 15.34 -17.59 -2.56
N THR A 88 14.09 -17.93 -2.92
CA THR A 88 13.82 -18.45 -4.27
C THR A 88 13.95 -17.36 -5.33
N PRO A 89 14.10 -17.73 -6.62
CA PRO A 89 14.04 -16.76 -7.72
C PRO A 89 12.69 -16.04 -7.80
N GLY A 90 11.58 -16.73 -7.57
CA GLY A 90 10.24 -16.16 -7.62
C GLY A 90 9.98 -15.13 -6.52
N TRP A 91 10.64 -15.29 -5.35
CA TRP A 91 10.50 -14.40 -4.21
C TRP A 91 11.17 -13.03 -4.38
N GLN A 92 12.14 -12.88 -5.28
CA GLN A 92 12.87 -11.63 -5.43
C GLN A 92 11.96 -10.51 -5.94
N LEU A 93 12.23 -9.25 -5.54
CA LEU A 93 11.57 -8.10 -6.12
C LEU A 93 11.94 -7.96 -7.60
N ILE A 94 10.96 -7.60 -8.43
CA ILE A 94 11.21 -7.32 -9.84
C ILE A 94 11.78 -5.90 -10.05
N PHE A 95 11.44 -4.98 -9.16
CA PHE A 95 11.96 -3.61 -9.12
C PHE A 95 13.06 -3.55 -8.05
N LYS A 96 14.25 -3.11 -8.44
CA LYS A 96 15.33 -2.93 -7.48
C LYS A 96 15.05 -1.69 -6.61
N PRO A 97 15.08 -1.83 -5.28
CA PRO A 97 14.93 -0.70 -4.38
C PRO A 97 16.18 0.19 -4.46
N GLU A 98 15.98 1.50 -4.42
CA GLU A 98 17.07 2.49 -4.34
C GLU A 98 17.43 2.77 -2.88
N LEU A 99 18.16 1.85 -2.26
CA LEU A 99 18.51 1.94 -0.82
C LEU A 99 19.31 3.21 -0.47
N GLU A 100 20.11 3.71 -1.41
CA GLU A 100 20.87 4.97 -1.26
C GLU A 100 19.96 6.21 -1.18
N HIS A 101 18.69 6.07 -1.58
CA HIS A 101 17.66 7.11 -1.53
C HIS A 101 16.55 6.78 -0.53
N ASP A 102 16.87 6.04 0.53
CA ASP A 102 15.98 5.70 1.65
C ASP A 102 14.71 4.92 1.23
N GLU A 103 14.79 4.12 0.16
CA GLU A 103 13.75 3.13 -0.11
C GLU A 103 13.87 1.94 0.87
N HIS A 104 12.74 1.47 1.38
CA HIS A 104 12.70 0.38 2.34
C HIS A 104 12.21 -0.92 1.71
N VAL A 105 12.69 -2.05 2.22
CA VAL A 105 12.17 -3.38 1.90
C VAL A 105 11.72 -4.06 3.19
N LEU A 106 10.49 -4.56 3.20
CA LEU A 106 9.94 -5.37 4.28
C LEU A 106 9.48 -6.72 3.75
N ASP A 107 9.66 -7.75 4.56
CA ASP A 107 9.13 -9.08 4.27
C ASP A 107 7.93 -9.36 5.18
N LYS A 108 6.83 -9.89 4.63
CA LYS A 108 5.60 -10.20 5.36
C LYS A 108 5.19 -11.67 5.19
N LYS A 109 4.51 -12.22 6.19
CA LYS A 109 3.92 -13.58 6.14
C LYS A 109 2.39 -13.60 6.10
N LYS A 110 1.75 -12.43 6.07
CA LYS A 110 0.30 -12.26 6.15
C LYS A 110 -0.14 -11.31 5.04
N ASN A 111 -1.39 -11.41 4.60
CA ASN A 111 -1.91 -10.53 3.54
C ASN A 111 -1.88 -9.05 3.96
N ASN A 112 -2.24 -8.76 5.21
CA ASN A 112 -2.09 -7.43 5.79
C ASN A 112 -0.60 -7.12 6.02
N ALA A 113 -0.04 -6.18 5.25
CA ALA A 113 1.36 -5.82 5.33
C ALA A 113 1.77 -5.18 6.66
N PHE A 114 0.84 -4.66 7.46
CA PHE A 114 1.12 -4.17 8.82
C PHE A 114 1.24 -5.29 9.85
N ALA A 115 0.65 -6.46 9.59
CA ALA A 115 0.59 -7.54 10.57
C ALA A 115 1.93 -8.28 10.66
N GLY A 116 2.58 -8.17 11.82
CA GLY A 116 3.84 -8.86 12.10
C GLY A 116 5.05 -8.28 11.36
N THR A 117 4.97 -7.03 10.91
CA THR A 117 6.07 -6.31 10.26
C THR A 117 6.33 -4.97 10.98
N LYS A 118 7.39 -4.27 10.58
CA LYS A 118 7.68 -2.89 11.02
C LYS A 118 7.02 -1.82 10.16
N LEU A 119 6.09 -2.17 9.28
CA LEU A 119 5.47 -1.21 8.37
C LEU A 119 4.81 -0.06 9.13
N GLY A 120 4.17 -0.34 10.27
CA GLY A 120 3.54 0.69 11.10
C GLY A 120 4.49 1.67 11.76
N GLU A 121 5.79 1.36 11.84
CA GLU A 121 6.85 2.29 12.30
C GLU A 121 7.31 3.22 11.17
N LEU A 122 7.20 2.77 9.92
CA LEU A 122 7.60 3.53 8.72
C LEU A 122 6.46 4.37 8.13
N VAL A 123 5.22 4.10 8.55
CA VAL A 123 4.00 4.73 8.04
C VAL A 123 3.24 5.37 9.21
N PRO A 124 3.40 6.70 9.42
CA PRO A 124 2.61 7.49 10.37
C PRO A 124 1.11 7.35 10.11
N ALA A 125 0.26 7.61 11.11
CA ALA A 125 -1.20 7.45 10.97
C ALA A 125 -1.82 8.52 10.05
N GLU A 126 -1.19 9.69 9.98
CA GLU A 126 -1.53 10.85 9.16
C GLU A 126 -0.99 10.77 7.72
N ALA A 127 -0.20 9.74 7.40
CA ALA A 127 0.38 9.57 6.08
C ALA A 127 -0.70 9.24 5.04
N LEU A 128 -0.56 9.82 3.85
CA LEU A 128 -1.30 9.43 2.65
C LEU A 128 -0.58 8.25 2.00
N LEU A 129 -1.24 7.09 1.94
CA LEU A 129 -0.68 5.90 1.30
C LEU A 129 -1.18 5.76 -0.13
N VAL A 130 -0.25 5.70 -1.08
CA VAL A 130 -0.50 5.22 -2.44
C VAL A 130 -0.16 3.74 -2.48
N VAL A 131 -1.16 2.87 -2.64
CA VAL A 131 -0.99 1.41 -2.60
C VAL A 131 -1.08 0.83 -4.00
N VAL A 132 -0.06 0.07 -4.40
CA VAL A 132 0.05 -0.59 -5.70
C VAL A 132 0.61 -2.00 -5.56
N GLY A 133 0.40 -2.86 -6.56
CA GLY A 133 1.00 -4.19 -6.62
C GLY A 133 0.00 -5.34 -6.63
N ALA A 134 0.29 -6.44 -5.95
CA ALA A 134 -0.55 -7.64 -6.03
C ALA A 134 -0.59 -8.39 -4.69
N GLN A 135 -1.54 -9.30 -4.45
CA GLN A 135 -2.75 -9.52 -5.24
C GLN A 135 -3.90 -8.60 -4.79
N SER A 136 -4.79 -8.25 -5.71
CA SER A 136 -5.91 -7.30 -5.50
C SER A 136 -6.81 -7.74 -4.33
N ASP A 137 -7.36 -8.95 -4.40
CA ASP A 137 -8.31 -9.52 -3.44
C ASP A 137 -7.65 -10.07 -2.16
N TYR A 138 -6.32 -10.14 -2.12
CA TYR A 138 -5.54 -10.55 -0.96
C TYR A 138 -4.80 -9.37 -0.33
N CYS A 139 -3.52 -9.20 -0.67
CA CYS A 139 -2.60 -8.32 0.04
C CYS A 139 -2.96 -6.84 -0.11
N VAL A 140 -3.39 -6.42 -1.31
CA VAL A 140 -3.82 -5.04 -1.57
C VAL A 140 -5.05 -4.72 -0.72
N ARG A 141 -6.12 -5.52 -0.83
CA ARG A 141 -7.35 -5.30 -0.05
C ARG A 141 -7.11 -5.35 1.45
N ALA A 142 -6.41 -6.36 1.95
CA ALA A 142 -6.16 -6.53 3.38
C ALA A 142 -5.31 -5.38 3.97
N THR A 143 -4.33 -4.89 3.21
CA THR A 143 -3.47 -3.79 3.64
C THR A 143 -4.19 -2.45 3.60
N CYS A 144 -4.99 -2.18 2.56
CA CYS A 144 -5.82 -0.97 2.49
C CYS A 144 -6.82 -0.91 3.65
N ALA A 145 -7.49 -2.04 3.94
CA ALA A 145 -8.39 -2.15 5.09
C ALA A 145 -7.71 -1.81 6.41
N ALA A 146 -6.48 -2.32 6.61
CA ALA A 146 -5.71 -2.08 7.81
C ALA A 146 -5.19 -0.63 7.90
N ALA A 147 -4.80 -0.03 6.78
CA ALA A 147 -4.40 1.38 6.71
C ALA A 147 -5.56 2.31 7.10
N LEU A 148 -6.74 2.11 6.51
CA LEU A 148 -7.95 2.86 6.87
C LEU A 148 -8.28 2.73 8.37
N ALA A 149 -8.20 1.52 8.92
CA ALA A 149 -8.45 1.28 10.34
C ALA A 149 -7.42 1.95 11.27
N ARG A 150 -6.23 2.29 10.76
CA ARG A 150 -5.18 3.05 11.47
C ARG A 150 -5.36 4.56 11.38
N GLY A 151 -6.31 5.05 10.56
CA GLY A 151 -6.55 6.47 10.33
C GLY A 151 -5.86 7.05 9.10
N ASN A 152 -5.18 6.22 8.31
CA ASN A 152 -4.53 6.67 7.10
C ASN A 152 -5.53 7.01 5.99
N GLU A 153 -5.24 8.05 5.22
CA GLU A 153 -5.83 8.23 3.90
C GLU A 153 -5.15 7.28 2.90
N VAL A 154 -5.93 6.67 2.02
CA VAL A 154 -5.44 5.64 1.11
C VAL A 154 -5.90 5.94 -0.32
N ILE A 155 -4.95 5.94 -1.24
CA ILE A 155 -5.15 5.98 -2.68
C ILE A 155 -4.78 4.61 -3.27
N VAL A 156 -5.61 4.11 -4.17
CA VAL A 156 -5.29 3.01 -5.08
C VAL A 156 -5.46 3.49 -6.52
N ILE A 157 -4.48 3.15 -7.37
CA ILE A 157 -4.51 3.51 -8.79
C ILE A 157 -5.03 2.31 -9.58
N ARG A 158 -6.13 2.49 -10.30
CA ARG A 158 -6.71 1.48 -11.17
C ARG A 158 -5.70 1.05 -12.23
N GLY A 159 -5.56 -0.26 -12.41
CA GLY A 159 -4.53 -0.83 -13.28
C GLY A 159 -3.12 -0.89 -12.67
N ALA A 160 -2.91 -0.34 -11.47
CA ALA A 160 -1.68 -0.51 -10.69
C ALA A 160 -1.80 -1.60 -9.62
N HIS A 161 -2.86 -2.42 -9.68
CA HIS A 161 -2.92 -3.70 -8.99
C HIS A 161 -3.51 -4.80 -9.87
N GLY A 162 -3.22 -6.06 -9.51
CA GLY A 162 -3.68 -7.21 -10.28
C GLY A 162 -3.86 -8.47 -9.42
N THR A 163 -4.45 -9.51 -9.98
CA THR A 163 -4.71 -10.79 -9.31
C THR A 163 -4.88 -11.91 -10.35
N PHE A 164 -5.17 -13.13 -9.91
CA PHE A 164 -5.50 -14.28 -10.75
C PHE A 164 -7.00 -14.41 -11.03
N ASP A 165 -7.35 -15.25 -12.01
CA ASP A 165 -8.72 -15.72 -12.16
C ASP A 165 -9.18 -16.45 -10.89
N ARG A 166 -10.40 -16.17 -10.43
CA ARG A 166 -10.94 -16.73 -9.19
C ARG A 166 -11.96 -17.82 -9.51
N LEU A 167 -11.72 -19.02 -8.98
CA LEU A 167 -12.68 -20.12 -9.04
C LEU A 167 -13.78 -19.93 -8.00
N GLU A 168 -15.01 -19.75 -8.45
CA GLU A 168 -16.20 -19.57 -7.62
C GLU A 168 -16.77 -20.95 -7.22
N VAL A 169 -16.15 -21.56 -6.20
CA VAL A 169 -16.50 -22.91 -5.73
C VAL A 169 -17.97 -23.03 -5.36
N LEU A 170 -18.55 -22.00 -4.73
CA LEU A 170 -19.97 -21.99 -4.32
C LEU A 170 -20.94 -21.67 -5.45
N ALA A 171 -20.45 -21.13 -6.58
CA ALA A 171 -21.24 -20.83 -7.77
C ALA A 171 -21.07 -21.90 -8.86
N GLY A 172 -20.98 -23.17 -8.45
CA GLY A 172 -20.88 -24.30 -9.37
C GLY A 172 -19.55 -24.38 -10.14
N GLY A 173 -18.48 -23.76 -9.63
CA GLY A 173 -17.16 -23.78 -10.27
C GLY A 173 -17.03 -22.81 -11.45
N ALA A 174 -17.89 -21.79 -11.53
CA ALA A 174 -17.70 -20.69 -12.45
C ALA A 174 -16.34 -19.99 -12.20
N VAL A 175 -15.77 -19.38 -13.24
CA VAL A 175 -14.52 -18.63 -13.12
C VAL A 175 -14.80 -17.15 -13.33
N THR A 176 -14.46 -16.34 -12.33
CA THR A 176 -14.43 -14.89 -12.45
C THR A 176 -13.07 -14.48 -12.98
N SER A 177 -13.02 -13.73 -14.07
CA SER A 177 -11.74 -13.31 -14.66
C SER A 177 -10.95 -12.41 -13.70
N ALA A 178 -9.62 -12.46 -13.74
CA ALA A 178 -8.74 -11.62 -12.96
C ALA A 178 -9.08 -10.12 -13.08
N LYS A 179 -9.50 -9.71 -14.28
CA LYS A 179 -9.94 -8.33 -14.56
C LYS A 179 -11.22 -7.99 -13.78
N ASP A 180 -12.19 -8.89 -13.76
CA ASP A 180 -13.46 -8.67 -13.06
C ASP A 180 -13.25 -8.75 -11.54
N VAL A 181 -12.38 -9.63 -11.06
CA VAL A 181 -11.98 -9.65 -9.64
C VAL A 181 -11.32 -8.33 -9.25
N ALA A 182 -10.36 -7.81 -10.02
CA ALA A 182 -9.74 -6.52 -9.72
C ALA A 182 -10.78 -5.38 -9.69
N LYS A 183 -11.73 -5.37 -10.62
CA LYS A 183 -12.82 -4.38 -10.66
C LYS A 183 -13.78 -4.48 -9.47
N GLU A 184 -14.10 -5.70 -9.03
CA GLU A 184 -14.87 -5.95 -7.81
C GLU A 184 -14.15 -5.38 -6.59
N ILE A 185 -12.84 -5.63 -6.49
CA ILE A 185 -12.02 -5.11 -5.41
C ILE A 185 -11.95 -3.59 -5.43
N ASP A 186 -11.85 -2.95 -6.59
CA ASP A 186 -11.94 -1.49 -6.69
C ASP A 186 -13.23 -0.96 -6.06
N ALA A 187 -14.38 -1.55 -6.40
CA ALA A 187 -15.66 -1.13 -5.87
C ALA A 187 -15.72 -1.30 -4.33
N ILE A 188 -15.24 -2.44 -3.82
CA ILE A 188 -15.16 -2.69 -2.37
C ILE A 188 -14.25 -1.66 -1.69
N LEU A 189 -13.08 -1.35 -2.26
CA LEU A 189 -12.15 -0.38 -1.68
C LEU A 189 -12.73 1.03 -1.68
N ALA A 190 -13.40 1.45 -2.76
CA ALA A 190 -14.10 2.72 -2.79
C ALA A 190 -15.19 2.80 -1.71
N GLU A 191 -16.00 1.74 -1.53
CA GLU A 191 -17.01 1.66 -0.47
C GLU A 191 -16.40 1.73 0.94
N MET A 192 -15.18 1.23 1.11
CA MET A 192 -14.43 1.32 2.38
C MET A 192 -13.84 2.71 2.65
N GLY A 193 -13.83 3.62 1.66
CA GLY A 193 -13.26 4.95 1.78
C GLY A 193 -11.85 5.09 1.19
N VAL A 194 -11.38 4.14 0.39
CA VAL A 194 -10.17 4.33 -0.43
C VAL A 194 -10.49 5.25 -1.62
N HIS A 195 -9.60 6.21 -1.88
CA HIS A 195 -9.67 7.04 -3.06
C HIS A 195 -9.13 6.29 -4.28
N LEU A 196 -9.91 6.22 -5.35
CA LEU A 196 -9.49 5.57 -6.58
C LEU A 196 -9.02 6.60 -7.61
N PHE A 197 -7.81 6.40 -8.09
CA PHE A 197 -7.17 7.22 -9.12
C PHE A 197 -7.00 6.38 -10.40
N GLU A 198 -6.82 7.05 -11.53
CA GLU A 198 -6.50 6.44 -12.81
C GLU A 198 -5.00 6.58 -13.12
N MET A 199 -4.48 5.77 -14.05
CA MET A 199 -3.08 5.86 -14.47
C MET A 199 -2.70 7.22 -15.07
N ASP A 200 -3.68 7.99 -15.55
CA ASP A 200 -3.47 9.33 -16.10
C ASP A 200 -3.18 10.37 -15.01
N ASP A 201 -3.58 10.11 -13.76
CA ASP A 201 -3.36 11.01 -12.62
C ASP A 201 -1.93 10.87 -12.02
N VAL A 202 -1.17 9.86 -12.43
CA VAL A 202 0.15 9.50 -11.84
C VAL A 202 1.19 10.62 -11.94
N ASP A 203 1.12 11.42 -13.00
CA ASP A 203 2.11 12.46 -13.24
C ASP A 203 1.89 13.66 -12.32
N ASP A 204 0.66 13.86 -11.82
CA ASP A 204 0.32 14.93 -10.87
C ASP A 204 0.34 14.44 -9.41
N LEU A 205 0.31 13.12 -9.19
CA LEU A 205 0.17 12.50 -7.87
C LEU A 205 1.34 12.76 -6.90
N PHE A 206 2.53 13.13 -7.38
CA PHE A 206 3.71 13.31 -6.52
C PHE A 206 4.36 14.70 -6.67
N VAL A 207 3.66 15.67 -7.24
CA VAL A 207 4.24 16.96 -7.64
C VAL A 207 4.14 18.04 -6.56
N ASP A 208 3.20 17.89 -5.64
CA ASP A 208 2.89 18.86 -4.60
C ASP A 208 3.90 18.91 -3.44
#